data_AF-A0A2T2UN55-F1
#
_entry.id   AF-A0A2T2UN55-F1
#
_cell.length_a   1.000
_cell.length_b   1.000
_cell.length_c   1.000
_cell.angle_alpha   90.00
_cell.angle_beta   90.00
_cell.angle_gamma   90.00
#
_symmetry.space_group_name_H-M   'P 1'
#
loop_
_entity.id
_entity.type
_entity.pdbx_description
1 polymer ?
#
loop_
_entity_poly.entity_id
_entity_poly.type
_entity_poly.pdbx_seq_one_letter_code
_entity_poly.pdbx_strand_id
1 'polypeptide(L)'
;PFRVWLDNWSMTGSEDSPFPMQLQAQEEGIGIDLTLRPAKPRVLQGDRGLSQKGPGSGNASYYYSYTRLDTDGTLALNGDTLSVTGASWMDREWSTSALGPEQEGWDWFSLQLDDGRDLMYYQLRRTDGSPSEFSEGVIVDPDGGTQRLDRSDVSIEVLDTWTSPDGAHTYPVEWRLRVPGEDIDLEITSLIPNQELDVSVRYWEGAVRIEGSASGRGYVEMTGYGDSPGSPAL
;
A
#
# COMPACT_ATOMS: atom_id res chain seq x y z
N PRO A 1 12.50 -22.40 6.87
CA PRO A 1 12.51 -21.21 5.98
C PRO A 1 11.10 -20.69 5.69
N PHE A 2 10.93 -19.37 5.71
CA PHE A 2 9.72 -18.70 5.22
C PHE A 2 9.55 -18.97 3.72
N ARG A 3 8.35 -19.37 3.29
CA ARG A 3 8.04 -19.57 1.88
C ARG A 3 6.54 -19.39 1.61
N VAL A 4 6.21 -18.58 0.60
CA VAL A 4 4.88 -18.43 0.00
C VAL A 4 5.04 -18.62 -1.50
N TRP A 5 4.15 -19.37 -2.15
CA TRP A 5 4.27 -19.65 -3.58
C TRP A 5 2.91 -19.91 -4.23
N LEU A 6 2.83 -19.62 -5.52
CA LEU A 6 1.75 -19.99 -6.44
C LEU A 6 2.41 -20.31 -7.78
N ASP A 7 2.30 -21.56 -8.23
CA ASP A 7 2.98 -22.05 -9.43
C ASP A 7 4.48 -21.68 -9.47
N ASN A 8 4.90 -20.86 -10.44
CA ASN A 8 6.29 -20.39 -10.62
C ASN A 8 6.60 -19.10 -9.84
N TRP A 9 5.62 -18.50 -9.15
CA TRP A 9 5.82 -17.29 -8.34
C TRP A 9 6.13 -17.67 -6.90
N SER A 10 7.08 -16.99 -6.28
CA SER A 10 7.44 -17.25 -4.89
C SER A 10 8.09 -16.09 -4.16
N MET A 11 7.86 -16.06 -2.85
CA MET A 11 8.61 -15.30 -1.86
C MET A 11 9.29 -16.30 -0.93
N THR A 12 10.61 -16.26 -0.82
CA THR A 12 11.39 -17.18 0.01
C THR A 12 12.35 -16.42 0.92
N GLY A 13 12.40 -16.79 2.19
CA GLY A 13 13.37 -16.26 3.15
C GLY A 13 14.54 -17.20 3.38
N SER A 14 15.44 -16.80 4.28
CA SER A 14 16.49 -17.65 4.81
C SER A 14 15.95 -18.75 5.74
N GLU A 15 16.82 -19.63 6.27
CA GLU A 15 16.40 -20.77 7.09
C GLU A 15 15.55 -20.36 8.31
N ASP A 16 15.99 -19.32 9.01
CA ASP A 16 15.44 -18.86 10.29
C ASP A 16 14.76 -17.48 10.23
N SER A 17 14.77 -16.80 9.08
CA SER A 17 14.25 -15.44 8.93
C SER A 17 13.57 -15.25 7.57
N PRO A 18 12.51 -14.42 7.46
CA PRO A 18 11.95 -14.04 6.16
C PRO A 18 12.95 -13.26 5.29
N PHE A 19 14.01 -12.70 5.88
CA PHE A 19 15.01 -11.89 5.18
C PHE A 19 16.42 -12.51 5.23
N PRO A 20 17.30 -12.23 4.24
CA PRO A 20 16.98 -11.59 2.96
C PRO A 20 15.91 -12.40 2.21
N MET A 21 14.96 -11.69 1.60
CA MET A 21 13.84 -12.30 0.91
C MET A 21 14.13 -12.32 -0.57
N GLN A 22 14.01 -13.49 -1.18
CA GLN A 22 14.04 -13.67 -2.61
C GLN A 22 12.60 -13.67 -3.14
N LEU A 23 12.27 -12.69 -3.97
CA LEU A 23 11.00 -12.55 -4.69
C LEU A 23 11.23 -12.93 -6.16
N GLN A 24 10.48 -13.91 -6.63
CA GLN A 24 10.53 -14.38 -8.02
C GLN A 24 9.11 -14.46 -8.57
N ALA A 25 8.86 -13.85 -9.72
CA ALA A 25 7.62 -13.99 -10.47
C ALA A 25 7.90 -13.81 -11.96
N GLN A 26 7.15 -14.50 -12.80
CA GLN A 26 7.29 -14.41 -14.25
C GLN A 26 5.96 -14.68 -14.94
N GLU A 27 5.60 -13.80 -15.86
CA GLU A 27 4.37 -13.85 -16.66
C GLU A 27 4.60 -13.16 -18.01
N GLU A 28 4.13 -13.75 -19.12
CA GLU A 28 4.13 -13.15 -20.47
C GLU A 28 5.37 -12.33 -20.88
N GLY A 29 6.58 -12.83 -20.60
CA GLY A 29 7.84 -12.17 -21.00
C GLY A 29 8.28 -11.02 -20.09
N ILE A 30 7.56 -10.80 -18.99
CA ILE A 30 7.95 -9.97 -17.85
C ILE A 30 8.38 -10.91 -16.71
N GLY A 31 9.47 -10.59 -16.03
CA GLY A 31 9.89 -11.36 -14.86
C GLY A 31 10.67 -10.53 -13.87
N ILE A 32 10.51 -10.84 -12.59
CA ILE A 32 11.28 -10.26 -11.50
C ILE A 32 12.05 -11.36 -10.78
N ASP A 33 13.30 -11.06 -10.47
CA ASP A 33 14.14 -11.84 -9.56
C ASP A 33 14.85 -10.83 -8.66
N LEU A 34 14.32 -10.63 -7.46
CA LEU A 34 14.70 -9.54 -6.56
C LEU A 34 15.08 -10.08 -5.19
N THR A 35 16.16 -9.56 -4.63
CA THR A 35 16.53 -9.74 -3.22
C THR A 35 16.18 -8.49 -2.43
N LEU A 36 15.40 -8.67 -1.36
CA LEU A 36 14.89 -7.61 -0.48
C LEU A 36 15.52 -7.74 0.91
N ARG A 37 16.02 -6.63 1.48
CA ARG A 37 16.67 -6.58 2.80
C ARG A 37 16.09 -5.44 3.65
N PRO A 38 15.64 -5.69 4.89
CA PRO A 38 15.13 -4.62 5.75
C PRO A 38 16.20 -3.58 6.06
N ALA A 39 15.90 -2.33 5.75
CA ALA A 39 16.70 -1.16 6.16
C ALA A 39 16.18 -0.55 7.47
N LYS A 40 14.95 -0.91 7.87
CA LYS A 40 14.31 -0.50 9.13
C LYS A 40 13.71 -1.69 9.89
N PRO A 41 13.48 -1.56 11.22
CA PRO A 41 12.75 -2.54 11.99
C PRO A 41 11.32 -2.78 11.46
N ARG A 42 10.75 -3.93 11.83
CA ARG A 42 9.33 -4.23 11.58
C ARG A 42 8.44 -3.26 12.35
N VAL A 43 7.43 -2.72 11.67
CA VAL A 43 6.42 -1.82 12.25
C VAL A 43 5.14 -2.59 12.51
N LEU A 44 4.66 -2.57 13.75
CA LEU A 44 3.38 -3.17 14.12
C LEU A 44 2.28 -2.12 13.96
N GLN A 45 1.24 -2.44 13.19
CA GLN A 45 0.13 -1.52 12.93
C GLN A 45 -0.91 -1.56 14.06
N GLY A 46 -1.75 -0.51 14.18
CA GLY A 46 -2.80 -0.44 15.19
C GLY A 46 -2.27 -0.50 16.64
N ASP A 47 -3.00 -1.19 17.55
CA ASP A 47 -2.49 -1.48 18.91
C ASP A 47 -1.58 -2.72 18.86
N ARG A 48 -0.27 -2.48 18.75
CA ARG A 48 0.78 -3.52 18.82
C ARG A 48 0.53 -4.69 17.86
N GLY A 49 0.06 -4.38 16.65
CA GLY A 49 -0.21 -5.32 15.58
C GLY A 49 -1.68 -5.64 15.40
N LEU A 50 -2.57 -5.21 16.31
CA LEU A 50 -4.03 -5.36 16.14
C LEU A 50 -4.62 -4.08 15.55
N SER A 51 -5.00 -4.14 14.28
CA SER A 51 -5.56 -3.04 13.48
C SER A 51 -7.08 -3.20 13.35
N GLN A 52 -7.86 -2.30 13.92
CA GLN A 52 -9.32 -2.39 13.91
C GLN A 52 -9.88 -1.73 12.65
N LYS A 53 -10.68 -2.49 11.88
CA LYS A 53 -11.21 -2.04 10.59
C LYS A 53 -12.73 -1.82 10.59
N GLY A 54 -13.40 -2.07 11.71
CA GLY A 54 -14.85 -1.90 11.82
C GLY A 54 -15.39 -2.05 13.25
N PRO A 55 -16.70 -1.81 13.44
CA PRO A 55 -17.32 -1.90 14.76
C PRO A 55 -17.45 -3.36 15.22
N GLY A 56 -17.40 -3.58 16.54
CA GLY A 56 -17.66 -4.90 17.13
C GLY A 56 -16.42 -5.81 17.23
N SER A 57 -16.53 -6.83 18.08
CA SER A 57 -15.44 -7.78 18.33
C SER A 57 -15.13 -8.61 17.09
N GLY A 58 -13.85 -8.68 16.73
CA GLY A 58 -13.37 -9.50 15.62
C GLY A 58 -13.24 -8.80 14.27
N ASN A 59 -13.72 -7.55 14.14
CA ASN A 59 -13.50 -6.71 12.95
C ASN A 59 -12.13 -6.02 13.01
N ALA A 60 -11.09 -6.84 13.06
CA ALA A 60 -9.72 -6.41 13.16
C ALA A 60 -8.78 -7.42 12.50
N SER A 61 -7.62 -6.93 12.08
CA SER A 61 -6.55 -7.72 11.50
C SER A 61 -5.32 -7.72 12.38
N TYR A 62 -4.56 -8.81 12.33
CA TYR A 62 -3.16 -8.74 12.72
C TYR A 62 -2.35 -8.23 11.54
N TYR A 63 -1.59 -7.16 11.76
CA TYR A 63 -1.00 -6.40 10.67
C TYR A 63 0.36 -5.80 11.07
N TYR A 64 1.35 -6.00 10.20
CA TYR A 64 2.65 -5.36 10.31
C TYR A 64 3.24 -5.06 8.93
N SER A 65 4.21 -4.15 8.92
CA SER A 65 4.91 -3.72 7.72
C SER A 65 6.44 -3.79 7.89
N TYR A 66 7.14 -3.98 6.78
CA TYR A 66 8.52 -3.56 6.61
C TYR A 66 8.51 -2.37 5.64
N THR A 67 8.66 -1.18 6.19
CA THR A 67 8.43 0.07 5.46
C THR A 67 9.55 0.43 4.51
N ARG A 68 10.76 -0.12 4.73
CA ARG A 68 11.91 0.02 3.84
C ARG A 68 12.64 -1.31 3.67
N LEU A 69 12.57 -1.81 2.45
CA LEU A 69 13.35 -2.95 1.99
C LEU A 69 14.30 -2.46 0.90
N ASP A 70 15.61 -2.52 1.14
CA ASP A 70 16.61 -2.34 0.10
C ASP A 70 16.47 -3.49 -0.90
N THR A 71 16.18 -3.14 -2.14
CA THR A 71 15.85 -4.08 -3.21
C THR A 71 16.88 -3.99 -4.31
N ASP A 72 17.46 -5.12 -4.68
CA ASP A 72 18.31 -5.26 -5.86
C ASP A 72 18.02 -6.58 -6.59
N GLY A 73 18.36 -6.65 -7.87
CA GLY A 73 18.19 -7.87 -8.65
C GLY A 73 18.03 -7.59 -10.13
N THR A 74 17.16 -8.35 -10.78
CA THR A 74 16.92 -8.25 -12.22
C THR A 74 15.44 -8.17 -12.58
N LEU A 75 15.16 -7.39 -13.62
CA LEU A 75 13.88 -7.34 -14.32
C LEU A 75 14.10 -7.90 -15.74
N ALA A 76 13.31 -8.90 -16.12
CA ALA A 76 13.21 -9.37 -17.49
C ALA A 76 12.06 -8.63 -18.19
N LEU A 77 12.33 -8.03 -19.35
CA LEU A 77 11.33 -7.36 -20.20
C LEU A 77 11.56 -7.75 -21.66
N ASN A 78 10.60 -8.42 -22.28
CA ASN A 78 10.63 -8.72 -23.72
C ASN A 78 11.93 -9.39 -24.21
N GLY A 79 12.56 -10.21 -23.36
CA GLY A 79 13.82 -10.91 -23.64
C GLY A 79 15.09 -10.20 -23.18
N ASP A 80 15.02 -8.93 -22.79
CA ASP A 80 16.13 -8.22 -22.16
C ASP A 80 16.12 -8.46 -20.64
N THR A 81 17.31 -8.52 -20.04
CA THR A 81 17.48 -8.59 -18.58
C THR A 81 18.20 -7.34 -18.09
N LEU A 82 17.54 -6.59 -17.21
CA LEU A 82 18.01 -5.33 -16.66
C LEU A 82 18.36 -5.51 -15.19
N SER A 83 19.56 -5.10 -14.78
CA SER A 83 19.87 -4.99 -13.35
C SER A 83 19.18 -3.77 -12.76
N VAL A 84 18.52 -3.94 -11.62
CA VAL A 84 17.74 -2.89 -10.96
C VAL A 84 18.12 -2.78 -9.49
N THR A 85 17.92 -1.57 -8.95
CA THR A 85 18.00 -1.27 -7.51
C THR A 85 16.86 -0.33 -7.14
N GLY A 86 16.46 -0.34 -5.88
CA GLY A 86 15.41 0.55 -5.38
C GLY A 86 15.02 0.24 -3.94
N ALA A 87 13.87 0.77 -3.54
CA ALA A 87 13.25 0.49 -2.26
C ALA A 87 11.89 -0.18 -2.49
N SER A 88 11.55 -1.12 -1.63
CA SER A 88 10.24 -1.78 -1.61
C SER A 88 9.60 -1.65 -0.23
N TRP A 89 8.29 -1.85 -0.20
CA TRP A 89 7.48 -1.94 1.00
C TRP A 89 6.85 -3.35 1.05
N MET A 90 6.74 -3.93 2.24
CA MET A 90 6.01 -5.19 2.42
C MET A 90 5.04 -5.09 3.56
N ASP A 91 3.79 -5.42 3.27
CA ASP A 91 2.74 -5.60 4.25
C ASP A 91 2.42 -7.07 4.49
N ARG A 92 2.03 -7.38 5.73
CA ARG A 92 1.60 -8.71 6.12
C ARG A 92 0.40 -8.59 7.02
N GLU A 93 -0.75 -8.95 6.47
CA GLU A 93 -2.03 -8.86 7.14
C GLU A 93 -2.74 -10.22 7.17
N TRP A 94 -3.43 -10.54 8.26
CA TRP A 94 -4.35 -11.66 8.33
C TRP A 94 -5.49 -11.39 9.32
N SER A 95 -6.69 -11.79 8.92
CA SER A 95 -7.91 -11.63 9.72
C SER A 95 -8.86 -12.82 9.47
N THR A 96 -9.96 -12.84 10.22
CA THR A 96 -11.09 -13.77 10.00
C THR A 96 -12.36 -13.04 9.58
N SER A 97 -12.27 -11.74 9.29
CA SER A 97 -13.40 -10.86 8.97
C SER A 97 -13.14 -10.11 7.67
N ALA A 98 -14.14 -10.07 6.78
CA ALA A 98 -14.16 -9.16 5.64
C ALA A 98 -14.51 -7.73 6.09
N LEU A 99 -14.40 -6.76 5.17
CA LEU A 99 -14.92 -5.41 5.39
C LEU A 99 -16.43 -5.45 5.66
N GLY A 100 -16.90 -4.51 6.47
CA GLY A 100 -18.32 -4.42 6.82
C GLY A 100 -19.18 -3.93 5.64
N PRO A 101 -20.49 -4.20 5.63
CA PRO A 101 -21.40 -3.83 4.52
C PRO A 101 -21.57 -2.31 4.34
N GLU A 102 -21.15 -1.51 5.31
CA GLU A 102 -21.18 -0.05 5.24
C GLU A 102 -19.94 0.52 4.55
N GLN A 103 -18.97 -0.32 4.16
CA GLN A 103 -17.72 0.08 3.52
C GLN A 103 -17.78 -0.20 2.02
N GLU A 104 -17.54 0.82 1.22
CA GLU A 104 -17.53 0.74 -0.23
C GLU A 104 -16.17 0.26 -0.77
N GLY A 105 -15.09 0.66 -0.09
CA GLY A 105 -13.72 0.33 -0.44
C GLY A 105 -12.73 1.07 0.44
N TRP A 106 -11.47 1.10 0.02
CA TRP A 106 -10.42 1.83 0.72
C TRP A 106 -9.47 2.56 -0.22
N ASP A 107 -8.78 3.56 0.33
CA ASP A 107 -7.58 4.19 -0.22
C ASP A 107 -6.43 3.87 0.73
N TRP A 108 -5.41 3.15 0.30
CA TRP A 108 -4.26 2.79 1.11
C TRP A 108 -3.01 3.45 0.54
N PHE A 109 -2.29 4.20 1.39
CA PHE A 109 -1.09 4.93 1.02
C PHE A 109 0.11 4.32 1.75
N SER A 110 1.18 3.99 1.02
CA SER A 110 2.51 3.77 1.59
C SER A 110 3.51 4.73 0.96
N LEU A 111 4.05 5.62 1.78
CA LEU A 111 4.87 6.73 1.36
C LEU A 111 6.24 6.61 2.01
N GLN A 112 7.30 6.58 1.21
CA GLN A 112 8.69 6.61 1.64
C GLN A 112 9.26 7.99 1.32
N LEU A 113 9.50 8.79 2.36
CA LEU A 113 10.00 10.16 2.23
C LEU A 113 11.53 10.18 2.18
N ASP A 114 12.11 11.11 1.42
CA ASP A 114 13.56 11.17 1.21
C ASP A 114 14.32 11.63 2.46
N ASP A 115 13.65 12.26 3.42
CA ASP A 115 14.20 12.58 4.74
C ASP A 115 14.32 11.36 5.68
N GLY A 116 13.90 10.19 5.20
CA GLY A 116 13.95 8.92 5.90
C GLY A 116 12.69 8.59 6.69
N ARG A 117 11.70 9.47 6.80
CA ARG A 117 10.39 9.12 7.36
C ARG A 117 9.60 8.23 6.39
N ASP A 118 8.73 7.40 6.93
CA ASP A 118 7.72 6.67 6.16
C ASP A 118 6.33 6.94 6.71
N LEU A 119 5.32 6.92 5.85
CA LEU A 119 3.92 7.10 6.25
C LEU A 119 3.09 6.00 5.62
N MET A 120 2.37 5.25 6.45
CA MET A 120 1.25 4.42 5.99
C MET A 120 -0.04 5.04 6.50
N TYR A 121 -1.04 5.17 5.64
CA TYR A 121 -2.38 5.54 6.06
C TYR A 121 -3.39 4.87 5.16
N TYR A 122 -4.42 4.28 5.74
CA TYR A 122 -5.56 3.82 4.99
C TYR A 122 -6.82 4.59 5.38
N GLN A 123 -7.57 4.99 4.35
CA GLN A 123 -8.89 5.57 4.48
C GLN A 123 -9.92 4.53 4.05
N LEU A 124 -10.69 4.01 5.01
CA LEU A 124 -11.86 3.21 4.66
C LEU A 124 -12.99 4.16 4.27
N ARG A 125 -13.60 3.94 3.12
CA ARG A 125 -14.68 4.80 2.62
C ARG A 125 -16.02 4.15 2.92
N ARG A 126 -16.93 4.92 3.52
CA ARG A 126 -18.33 4.54 3.66
C ARG A 126 -19.05 4.68 2.32
N THR A 127 -20.20 4.03 2.18
CA THR A 127 -21.05 4.10 0.98
C THR A 127 -21.62 5.49 0.67
N ASP A 128 -21.52 6.45 1.60
CA ASP A 128 -21.84 7.86 1.35
C ASP A 128 -20.61 8.67 0.90
N GLY A 129 -19.48 8.01 0.64
CA GLY A 129 -18.20 8.59 0.28
C GLY A 129 -17.43 9.19 1.47
N SER A 130 -18.02 9.21 2.68
CA SER A 130 -17.34 9.75 3.86
C SER A 130 -16.29 8.77 4.41
N PRO A 131 -15.18 9.27 4.97
CA PRO A 131 -14.18 8.39 5.55
C PRO A 131 -14.62 7.85 6.92
N SER A 132 -14.39 6.55 7.11
CA SER A 132 -14.66 5.82 8.34
C SER A 132 -13.82 6.31 9.51
N GLU A 133 -14.36 6.23 10.71
CA GLU A 133 -13.61 6.47 11.96
C GLU A 133 -12.51 5.41 12.19
N PHE A 134 -12.66 4.23 11.56
CA PHE A 134 -11.69 3.13 11.62
C PHE A 134 -10.53 3.29 10.62
N SER A 135 -10.43 4.45 9.96
CA SER A 135 -9.25 4.82 9.17
C SER A 135 -8.09 5.12 10.13
N GLU A 136 -6.93 4.54 9.88
CA GLU A 136 -5.76 4.72 10.73
C GLU A 136 -4.47 4.68 9.91
N GLY A 137 -3.37 5.08 10.54
CA GLY A 137 -2.06 5.05 9.93
C GLY A 137 -0.94 5.10 10.96
N VAL A 138 0.27 5.22 10.44
CA VAL A 138 1.49 5.34 11.23
C VAL A 138 2.51 6.18 10.48
N ILE A 139 3.20 7.07 11.21
CA ILE A 139 4.46 7.67 10.78
C ILE A 139 5.59 6.87 11.40
N VAL A 140 6.60 6.57 10.60
CA VAL A 140 7.77 5.80 11.01
C VAL A 140 8.99 6.68 10.83
N ASP A 141 9.62 7.03 11.95
CA ASP A 141 10.81 7.87 11.99
C ASP A 141 12.01 7.19 11.33
N PRO A 142 13.08 7.94 10.98
CA PRO A 142 14.29 7.39 10.40
C PRO A 142 14.96 6.30 11.26
N ASP A 143 14.81 6.39 12.59
CA ASP A 143 15.35 5.41 13.55
C ASP A 143 14.42 4.21 13.81
N GLY A 144 13.23 4.19 13.20
CA GLY A 144 12.21 3.17 13.39
C GLY A 144 11.24 3.45 14.55
N GLY A 145 11.31 4.61 15.19
CA GLY A 145 10.25 5.12 16.06
C GLY A 145 8.92 5.19 15.31
N THR A 146 7.80 5.00 16.01
CA THR A 146 6.48 4.97 15.38
C THR A 146 5.52 5.89 16.10
N GLN A 147 4.78 6.68 15.35
CA GLN A 147 3.66 7.47 15.82
C GLN A 147 2.39 7.05 15.11
N ARG A 148 1.39 6.60 15.90
CA ARG A 148 0.08 6.23 15.38
C ARG A 148 -0.68 7.49 14.93
N LEU A 149 -1.42 7.34 13.84
CA LEU A 149 -2.37 8.32 13.33
C LEU A 149 -3.78 7.73 13.37
N ASP A 150 -4.72 8.49 13.88
CA ASP A 150 -6.14 8.18 13.75
C ASP A 150 -6.78 9.06 12.67
N ARG A 151 -8.02 8.75 12.29
CA ARG A 151 -8.76 9.48 11.25
C ARG A 151 -8.74 11.00 11.44
N SER A 152 -8.79 11.52 12.67
CA SER A 152 -8.81 12.97 12.90
C SER A 152 -7.51 13.69 12.56
N ASP A 153 -6.39 12.97 12.51
CA ASP A 153 -5.06 13.55 12.34
C ASP A 153 -4.73 13.81 10.87
N VAL A 154 -5.43 13.12 9.96
CA VAL A 154 -5.13 13.11 8.53
C VAL A 154 -6.28 13.73 7.73
N SER A 155 -5.92 14.63 6.81
CA SER A 155 -6.84 15.12 5.77
C SER A 155 -6.32 14.76 4.39
N ILE A 156 -7.19 14.21 3.55
CA ILE A 156 -6.91 13.91 2.15
C ILE A 156 -7.85 14.73 1.28
N GLU A 157 -7.28 15.47 0.34
CA GLU A 157 -7.97 16.26 -0.68
C GLU A 157 -7.64 15.68 -2.05
N VAL A 158 -8.65 15.34 -2.85
CA VAL A 158 -8.45 14.87 -4.24
C VAL A 158 -8.24 16.09 -5.14
N LEU A 159 -7.13 16.12 -5.87
CA LEU A 159 -6.76 17.22 -6.74
C LEU A 159 -7.09 16.94 -8.21
N ASP A 160 -6.93 15.68 -8.64
CA ASP A 160 -7.27 15.24 -9.99
C ASP A 160 -7.74 13.79 -10.01
N THR A 161 -8.44 13.43 -11.07
CA THR A 161 -9.03 12.11 -11.28
C THR A 161 -8.79 11.59 -12.69
N TRP A 162 -8.69 10.27 -12.82
CA TRP A 162 -8.64 9.58 -14.10
C TRP A 162 -9.79 8.58 -14.19
N THR A 163 -10.44 8.54 -15.36
CA THR A 163 -11.50 7.58 -15.65
C THR A 163 -10.97 6.46 -16.53
N SER A 164 -11.31 5.22 -16.19
CA SER A 164 -10.98 4.01 -16.94
C SER A 164 -11.42 4.10 -18.41
N PRO A 165 -10.76 3.40 -19.35
CA PRO A 165 -11.12 3.46 -20.76
C PRO A 165 -12.54 2.97 -21.09
N ASP A 166 -13.09 2.09 -20.24
CA ASP A 166 -14.49 1.63 -20.35
C ASP A 166 -15.51 2.65 -19.82
N GLY A 167 -15.05 3.72 -19.16
CA GLY A 167 -15.87 4.79 -18.60
C GLY A 167 -16.61 4.42 -17.31
N ALA A 168 -16.35 3.24 -16.73
CA ALA A 168 -17.10 2.72 -15.59
C ALA A 168 -16.50 3.08 -14.23
N HIS A 169 -15.20 3.36 -14.17
CA HIS A 169 -14.47 3.58 -12.93
C HIS A 169 -13.71 4.89 -12.97
N THR A 170 -13.79 5.69 -11.91
CA THR A 170 -13.06 6.97 -11.80
C THR A 170 -12.27 6.98 -10.51
N TYR A 171 -10.96 7.09 -10.65
CA TYR A 171 -10.01 7.02 -9.55
C TYR A 171 -9.36 8.39 -9.33
N PRO A 172 -9.19 8.83 -8.09
CA PRO A 172 -8.22 9.87 -7.75
C PRO A 172 -6.83 9.48 -8.29
N VAL A 173 -6.09 10.42 -8.86
CA VAL A 173 -4.70 10.19 -9.31
C VAL A 173 -3.74 11.27 -8.83
N GLU A 174 -4.28 12.33 -8.24
CA GLU A 174 -3.54 13.35 -7.53
C GLU A 174 -4.24 13.68 -6.22
N TRP A 175 -3.47 13.78 -5.15
CA TRP A 175 -3.96 14.04 -3.80
C TRP A 175 -3.10 15.08 -3.10
N ARG A 176 -3.70 15.80 -2.16
CA ARG A 176 -2.98 16.49 -1.09
C ARG A 176 -3.28 15.82 0.24
N LEU A 177 -2.27 15.21 0.84
CA LEU A 177 -2.33 14.58 2.16
C LEU A 177 -1.67 15.47 3.20
N ARG A 178 -2.36 15.76 4.29
CA ARG A 178 -1.82 16.57 5.39
C ARG A 178 -1.97 15.87 6.72
N VAL A 179 -0.94 15.99 7.56
CA VAL A 179 -0.93 15.63 8.99
C VAL A 179 -0.43 16.86 9.76
N PRO A 180 -1.31 17.81 10.11
CA PRO A 180 -0.90 19.11 10.64
C PRO A 180 -0.12 19.03 11.96
N GLY A 181 -0.41 18.03 12.79
CA GLY A 181 0.33 17.82 14.05
C GLY A 181 1.80 17.49 13.87
N GLU A 182 2.18 17.02 12.68
CA GLU A 182 3.52 16.52 12.33
C GLU A 182 4.20 17.35 11.25
N ASP A 183 3.65 18.54 10.95
CA ASP A 183 4.13 19.44 9.89
C ASP A 183 4.24 18.76 8.50
N ILE A 184 3.39 17.77 8.23
CA ILE A 184 3.32 17.05 6.95
C ILE A 184 2.22 17.68 6.08
N ASP A 185 2.63 18.15 4.90
CA ASP A 185 1.78 18.57 3.79
C ASP A 185 2.41 18.08 2.49
N LEU A 186 1.79 17.08 1.87
CA LEU A 186 2.32 16.33 0.74
C LEU A 186 1.37 16.41 -0.44
N GLU A 187 1.92 16.75 -1.60
CA GLU A 187 1.27 16.52 -2.88
C GLU A 187 1.73 15.16 -3.41
N ILE A 188 0.77 14.29 -3.72
CA ILE A 188 0.99 12.92 -4.15
C ILE A 188 0.43 12.81 -5.56
N THR A 189 1.27 12.42 -6.51
CA THR A 189 0.92 12.37 -7.94
C THR A 189 1.25 11.00 -8.50
N SER A 190 0.28 10.37 -9.17
CA SER A 190 0.52 9.13 -9.89
C SER A 190 1.61 9.27 -10.95
N LEU A 191 2.49 8.27 -11.08
CA LEU A 191 3.52 8.28 -12.12
C LEU A 191 2.94 8.11 -13.53
N ILE A 192 1.89 7.32 -13.65
CA ILE A 192 1.08 7.18 -14.87
C ILE A 192 -0.40 7.05 -14.45
N PRO A 193 -1.37 7.66 -15.14
CA PRO A 193 -2.77 7.62 -14.70
C PRO A 193 -3.39 6.22 -14.71
N ASN A 194 -3.11 5.44 -15.75
CA ASN A 194 -3.66 4.09 -15.92
C ASN A 194 -2.76 3.05 -15.21
N GLN A 195 -3.05 2.79 -13.95
CA GLN A 195 -2.48 1.69 -13.15
C GLN A 195 -3.60 0.80 -12.60
N GLU A 196 -4.69 0.67 -13.35
CA GLU A 196 -5.82 -0.16 -13.00
C GLU A 196 -5.51 -1.65 -13.25
N LEU A 197 -5.86 -2.49 -12.28
CA LEU A 197 -5.75 -3.94 -12.34
C LEU A 197 -7.14 -4.57 -12.34
N ASP A 198 -7.56 -5.05 -13.51
CA ASP A 198 -8.87 -5.68 -13.74
C ASP A 198 -8.80 -7.20 -13.50
N VAL A 199 -8.82 -7.59 -12.22
CA VAL A 199 -8.91 -8.99 -11.77
C VAL A 199 -10.28 -9.24 -11.13
N SER A 200 -10.42 -10.27 -10.28
CA SER A 200 -11.72 -10.59 -9.67
C SER A 200 -12.30 -9.47 -8.80
N VAL A 201 -11.43 -8.62 -8.25
CA VAL A 201 -11.80 -7.33 -7.66
C VAL A 201 -11.02 -6.30 -8.45
N ARG A 202 -11.67 -5.20 -8.80
CA ARG A 202 -10.99 -4.16 -9.58
C ARG A 202 -10.23 -3.24 -8.62
N TYR A 203 -8.93 -3.13 -8.85
CA TYR A 203 -8.04 -2.28 -8.08
C TYR A 203 -7.46 -1.19 -8.96
N TRP A 204 -7.06 -0.09 -8.34
CA TRP A 204 -6.04 0.78 -8.89
C TRP A 204 -4.80 0.66 -8.01
N GLU A 205 -3.67 0.35 -8.64
CA GLU A 205 -2.47 -0.21 -7.99
C GLU A 205 -1.24 0.55 -8.45
N GLY A 206 -1.07 1.78 -7.95
CA GLY A 206 -0.22 2.75 -8.62
C GLY A 206 0.96 3.27 -7.84
N ALA A 207 2.12 3.29 -8.51
CA ALA A 207 3.30 4.00 -8.05
C ALA A 207 3.07 5.52 -8.11
N VAL A 208 3.47 6.22 -7.06
CA VAL A 208 3.29 7.67 -6.90
C VAL A 208 4.62 8.39 -6.60
N ARG A 209 4.69 9.66 -7.00
CA ARG A 209 5.72 10.64 -6.59
C ARG A 209 5.14 11.53 -5.49
N ILE A 210 6.00 11.98 -4.59
CA ILE A 210 5.63 12.84 -3.47
C ILE A 210 6.46 14.13 -3.54
N GLU A 211 5.81 15.27 -3.35
CA GLU A 211 6.42 16.60 -3.22
C GLU A 211 5.75 17.40 -2.08
N GLY A 212 6.33 18.56 -1.70
CA GLY A 212 5.78 19.44 -0.67
C GLY A 212 6.72 19.58 0.55
N SER A 213 6.19 19.33 1.75
CA SER A 213 6.95 19.36 3.01
C SER A 213 8.12 18.35 3.03
N ALA A 214 8.02 17.28 2.23
CA ALA A 214 9.12 16.37 1.90
C ALA A 214 8.94 15.85 0.46
N SER A 215 10.03 15.46 -0.18
CA SER A 215 9.99 14.67 -1.41
C SER A 215 10.00 13.18 -1.10
N GLY A 216 9.57 12.36 -2.05
CA GLY A 216 9.62 10.91 -1.89
C GLY A 216 8.92 10.13 -2.99
N ARG A 217 8.68 8.85 -2.71
CA ARG A 217 7.98 7.92 -3.60
C ARG A 217 7.07 7.02 -2.78
N GLY A 218 6.10 6.40 -3.42
CA GLY A 218 5.21 5.52 -2.72
C GLY A 218 4.34 4.68 -3.63
N TYR A 219 3.33 4.11 -3.00
CA TYR A 219 2.29 3.34 -3.65
C TYR A 219 0.94 3.72 -3.08
N VAL A 220 -0.07 3.77 -3.94
CA VAL A 220 -1.47 3.93 -3.54
C VAL A 220 -2.27 2.79 -4.13
N GLU A 221 -2.96 2.06 -3.26
CA GLU A 221 -3.92 1.01 -3.61
C GLU A 221 -5.34 1.55 -3.37
N MET A 222 -6.24 1.36 -4.32
CA MET A 222 -7.64 1.73 -4.18
C MET A 222 -8.56 0.63 -4.68
N THR A 223 -9.66 0.44 -3.96
CA THR A 223 -10.79 -0.43 -4.36
C THR A 223 -12.10 0.32 -4.25
N GLY A 224 -13.17 -0.16 -4.89
CA GLY A 224 -14.53 0.37 -4.67
C GLY A 224 -14.80 1.71 -5.36
N TYR A 225 -14.27 1.91 -6.56
CA TYR A 225 -14.46 3.11 -7.39
C TYR A 225 -15.32 2.83 -8.63
N GLY A 226 -16.49 2.24 -8.41
CA GLY A 226 -17.42 1.80 -9.45
C GLY A 226 -17.98 0.41 -9.19
N ASP A 227 -18.98 0.00 -9.97
CA ASP A 227 -19.58 -1.33 -9.87
C ASP A 227 -18.65 -2.38 -10.50
N SER A 228 -18.19 -3.35 -9.72
CA SER A 228 -17.43 -4.51 -10.21
C SER A 228 -17.98 -5.80 -9.62
N PRO A 229 -18.09 -6.90 -10.40
CA PRO A 229 -18.42 -8.19 -9.84
C PRO A 229 -17.28 -8.64 -8.92
N GLY A 230 -17.51 -8.64 -7.60
CA GLY A 230 -16.50 -8.95 -6.58
C GLY A 230 -16.07 -7.77 -5.71
N SER A 231 -16.56 -6.54 -5.97
CA SER A 231 -16.44 -5.44 -5.01
C SER A 231 -16.91 -5.91 -3.62
N PRO A 232 -16.28 -5.48 -2.51
CA PRO A 232 -16.67 -5.89 -1.15
C PRO A 232 -18.12 -5.55 -0.76
N ALA A 233 -18.92 -4.99 -1.66
CA ALA A 233 -20.35 -4.86 -1.56
C ALA A 233 -21.05 -5.58 -2.73
N LEU A 234 -21.42 -6.86 -2.51
CA LEU A 234 -22.72 -7.47 -2.78
C LEU A 234 -22.83 -8.83 -2.07
#